data_AF-A0A1G0EJB2-F1
#
_entry.id   AF-A0A1G0EJB2-F1
#
_cell.length_a   1.000
_cell.length_b   1.000
_cell.length_c   1.000
_cell.angle_alpha   90.00
_cell.angle_beta   90.00
_cell.angle_gamma   90.00
#
_symmetry.space_group_name_H-M   'P 1'
#
loop_
_entity.id
_entity.type
_entity.pdbx_description
1 polymer ?
#
loop_
_entity_poly.entity_id
_entity_poly.type
_entity_poly.pdbx_seq_one_letter_code
_entity_poly.pdbx_strand_id
1 'polypeptide(L)'
;MSHIETPPGHRFPWYARLLFANQRRRYGRELEPAKLWARSPRVFVGLSLLYGALDRKSSPIEPALRTLVTVLVSQINWCAFCVDINSATGLKRGLTEAQLLALRDFEASPLFDERIKSALAYAVAVTVTGNRVDDKLMVCLKEHFDDDAIIELTALIAFQNLSSKFNAALDVAAQGFCSIAPPPDDKTGKQG
;
A
#
# COMPACT_ATOMS: atom_id res chain seq x y z
N MET A 1 -12.04 6.93 14.02
CA MET A 1 -11.37 5.98 14.94
C MET A 1 -11.70 4.60 14.41
N SER A 2 -10.75 3.66 14.41
CA SER A 2 -11.01 2.33 13.84
C SER A 2 -12.11 1.59 14.58
N HIS A 3 -12.82 0.69 13.90
CA HIS A 3 -13.88 -0.14 14.50
C HIS A 3 -13.40 -1.04 15.63
N ILE A 4 -12.12 -1.41 15.62
CA ILE A 4 -11.46 -2.13 16.71
C ILE A 4 -10.42 -1.20 17.31
N GLU A 5 -10.41 -1.10 18.65
CA GLU A 5 -9.42 -0.34 19.39
C GLU A 5 -8.47 -1.27 20.16
N THR A 6 -7.22 -0.82 20.32
CA THR A 6 -6.24 -1.46 21.20
C THR A 6 -6.20 -0.73 22.54
N PRO A 7 -6.65 -1.34 23.65
CA PRO A 7 -6.64 -0.68 24.95
C PRO A 7 -5.24 -0.25 25.40
N PRO A 8 -5.09 0.86 26.15
CA PRO A 8 -3.79 1.37 26.63
C PRO A 8 -2.93 0.39 27.47
N GLY A 9 -3.49 -0.74 27.91
CA GLY A 9 -2.80 -1.79 28.67
C GLY A 9 -2.64 -3.13 27.93
N HIS A 10 -2.94 -3.20 26.63
CA HIS A 10 -2.88 -4.45 25.88
C HIS A 10 -1.45 -5.02 25.84
N ARG A 11 -1.28 -6.26 26.31
CA ARG A 11 0.03 -6.92 26.37
C ARG A 11 0.37 -7.62 25.07
N PHE A 12 1.16 -6.95 24.24
CA PHE A 12 1.73 -7.56 23.05
C PHE A 12 2.92 -8.49 23.36
N PRO A 13 3.17 -9.52 22.53
CA PRO A 13 4.39 -10.32 22.59
C PRO A 13 5.65 -9.45 22.52
N TRP A 14 6.74 -9.92 23.13
CA TRP A 14 8.00 -9.17 23.22
C TRP A 14 8.56 -8.76 21.84
N TYR A 15 8.42 -9.62 20.83
CA TYR A 15 8.91 -9.34 19.48
C TYR A 15 8.10 -8.23 18.78
N ALA A 16 6.79 -8.12 19.06
CA ALA A 16 5.97 -7.04 18.52
C ALA A 16 6.41 -5.69 19.13
N ARG A 17 6.82 -5.68 20.40
CA ARG A 17 7.39 -4.49 21.06
C ARG A 17 8.67 -4.00 20.40
N LEU A 18 9.50 -4.92 19.86
CA LEU A 18 10.69 -4.55 19.08
C LEU A 18 10.31 -3.89 17.76
N LEU A 19 9.30 -4.43 17.05
CA LEU A 19 8.78 -3.82 15.83
C LEU A 19 8.20 -2.43 16.09
N PHE A 20 7.46 -2.25 17.18
CA PHE A 20 6.95 -0.94 17.59
C PHE A 20 8.07 0.03 17.96
N ALA A 21 9.13 -0.43 18.63
CA ALA A 21 10.31 0.40 18.90
C ALA A 21 10.97 0.88 17.60
N ASN A 22 11.08 0.00 16.59
CA ASN A 22 11.57 0.38 15.27
C ASN A 22 10.63 1.38 14.58
N GLN A 23 9.31 1.21 14.70
CA GLN A 23 8.33 2.16 14.15
C GLN A 23 8.44 3.54 14.79
N ARG A 24 8.57 3.62 16.13
CA ARG A 24 8.79 4.91 16.82
C ARG A 24 10.05 5.61 16.33
N ARG A 25 11.13 4.85 16.06
CA ARG A 25 12.37 5.42 15.47
C ARG A 25 12.17 5.90 14.04
N ARG A 26 11.46 5.15 13.19
CA ARG A 26 11.31 5.44 11.75
C ARG A 26 10.22 6.48 11.44
N TYR A 27 9.13 6.45 12.20
CA TYR A 27 7.90 7.21 11.94
C TYR A 27 7.52 8.17 13.07
N GLY A 28 8.29 8.21 14.16
CA GLY A 28 8.02 9.05 15.34
C GLY A 28 6.91 8.52 16.25
N ARG A 29 6.19 7.47 15.84
CA ARG A 29 5.06 6.88 16.57
C ARG A 29 4.79 5.45 16.11
N GLU A 30 3.95 4.76 16.87
CA GLU A 30 3.43 3.45 16.50
C GLU A 30 2.32 3.59 15.46
N LEU A 31 2.27 2.62 14.55
CA LEU A 31 1.25 2.57 13.51
C LEU A 31 0.01 1.86 14.05
N GLU A 32 -1.17 2.44 13.87
CA GLU A 32 -2.43 1.85 14.34
C GLU A 32 -2.68 0.47 13.71
N PRO A 33 -2.46 0.26 12.39
CA PRO A 33 -2.52 -1.07 11.80
C PRO A 33 -1.59 -2.08 12.44
N ALA A 34 -0.39 -1.66 12.84
CA ALA A 34 0.56 -2.59 13.44
C ALA A 34 0.07 -3.08 14.80
N LYS A 35 -0.62 -2.23 15.58
CA LYS A 35 -1.29 -2.64 16.82
C LYS A 35 -2.42 -3.61 16.54
N LEU A 36 -3.27 -3.31 15.55
CA LEU A 36 -4.40 -4.16 15.14
C LEU A 36 -3.93 -5.55 14.69
N TRP A 37 -2.98 -5.62 13.77
CA TRP A 37 -2.41 -6.90 13.33
C TRP A 37 -1.74 -7.65 14.48
N ALA A 38 -1.01 -6.97 15.37
CA ALA A 38 -0.32 -7.59 16.49
C ALA A 38 -1.25 -8.21 17.55
N ARG A 39 -2.56 -7.91 17.51
CA ARG A 39 -3.58 -8.65 18.29
C ARG A 39 -3.69 -10.11 17.87
N SER A 40 -3.24 -10.45 16.67
CA SER A 40 -2.99 -11.81 16.21
C SER A 40 -1.49 -12.04 15.99
N PRO A 41 -0.76 -12.47 17.03
CA PRO A 41 0.70 -12.61 17.02
C PRO A 41 1.27 -13.37 15.83
N ARG A 42 0.64 -14.50 15.46
CA ARG A 42 1.10 -15.37 14.34
C ARG A 42 0.89 -14.70 12.99
N VAL A 43 -0.26 -14.06 12.81
CA VAL A 43 -0.60 -13.36 11.57
C VAL A 43 0.32 -12.15 11.39
N PHE A 44 0.58 -11.40 12.46
CA PHE A 44 1.48 -10.24 12.40
C PHE A 44 2.91 -10.60 12.02
N VAL A 45 3.44 -11.74 12.52
CA VAL A 45 4.76 -12.23 12.12
C VAL A 45 4.78 -12.58 10.64
N GLY A 46 3.79 -13.35 10.15
CA GLY A 46 3.69 -13.70 8.74
C GLY A 46 3.61 -12.47 7.83
N LEU A 47 2.76 -11.51 8.18
CA LEU A 47 2.63 -10.24 7.46
C LEU A 47 3.95 -9.45 7.45
N SER A 48 4.63 -9.37 8.59
CA SER A 48 5.88 -8.62 8.72
C SER A 48 7.01 -9.24 7.90
N LEU A 49 7.11 -10.57 7.87
CA LEU A 49 8.08 -11.29 7.06
C LEU A 49 7.81 -11.10 5.56
N LEU A 50 6.56 -11.22 5.14
CA LEU A 50 6.17 -11.00 3.75
C LEU A 50 6.45 -9.56 3.31
N TYR A 51 6.05 -8.57 4.11
CA TYR A 51 6.37 -7.17 3.84
C TYR A 51 7.87 -6.93 3.76
N GLY A 52 8.66 -7.50 4.68
CA GLY A 52 10.12 -7.39 4.65
C GLY A 52 10.75 -7.99 3.39
N ALA A 53 10.22 -9.12 2.91
CA ALA A 53 10.67 -9.75 1.66
C ALA A 53 10.34 -8.89 0.44
N LEU A 54 9.14 -8.31 0.38
CA LEU A 54 8.72 -7.42 -0.72
C LEU A 54 9.38 -6.04 -0.66
N ASP A 55 9.72 -5.54 0.53
CA ASP A 55 10.30 -4.20 0.71
C ASP A 55 11.84 -4.16 0.63
N ARG A 56 12.49 -5.30 0.34
CA ARG A 56 13.95 -5.43 0.40
C ARG A 56 14.68 -4.64 -0.69
N LYS A 57 15.97 -4.38 -0.47
CA LYS A 57 16.84 -3.65 -1.43
C LYS A 57 17.10 -4.42 -2.72
N SER A 58 17.13 -5.75 -2.66
CA SER A 58 17.41 -6.64 -3.80
C SER A 58 16.16 -7.06 -4.59
N SER A 59 15.03 -6.38 -4.40
CA SER A 59 13.84 -6.60 -5.25
C SER A 59 14.15 -6.14 -6.68
N PRO A 60 13.69 -6.86 -7.73
CA PRO A 60 13.77 -6.44 -9.12
C PRO A 60 12.86 -5.23 -9.43
N ILE A 61 11.95 -4.86 -8.52
CA ILE A 61 11.10 -3.68 -8.67
C ILE A 61 11.69 -2.51 -7.87
N GLU A 62 11.90 -1.38 -8.54
CA GLU A 62 12.53 -0.21 -7.93
C GLU A 62 11.66 0.36 -6.79
N PRO A 63 12.27 0.89 -5.70
CA PRO A 63 11.52 1.38 -4.54
C PRO A 63 10.42 2.40 -4.89
N ALA A 64 10.68 3.29 -5.85
CA ALA A 64 9.73 4.31 -6.30
C ALA A 64 8.50 3.69 -6.98
N LEU A 65 8.70 2.73 -7.90
CA LEU A 65 7.61 2.01 -8.57
C LEU A 65 6.80 1.17 -7.58
N ARG A 66 7.46 0.48 -6.65
CA ARG A 66 6.76 -0.25 -5.57
C ARG A 66 5.84 0.68 -4.80
N THR A 67 6.30 1.88 -4.48
CA THR A 67 5.47 2.84 -3.77
C THR A 67 4.32 3.37 -4.60
N LEU A 68 4.53 3.74 -5.88
CA LEU A 68 3.43 4.15 -6.78
C LEU A 68 2.32 3.09 -6.84
N VAL A 69 2.69 1.83 -7.08
CA VAL A 69 1.75 0.70 -7.12
C VAL A 69 1.00 0.58 -5.79
N THR A 70 1.72 0.66 -4.65
CA THR A 70 1.05 0.54 -3.34
C THR A 70 0.10 1.69 -3.04
N VAL A 71 0.42 2.93 -3.45
CA VAL A 71 -0.48 4.09 -3.29
C VAL A 71 -1.71 3.91 -4.16
N LEU A 72 -1.56 3.53 -5.43
CA LEU A 72 -2.70 3.32 -6.35
C LEU A 72 -3.65 2.24 -5.81
N VAL A 73 -3.12 1.07 -5.43
CA VAL A 73 -3.93 -0.01 -4.85
C VAL A 73 -4.62 0.44 -3.56
N SER A 74 -3.98 1.31 -2.76
CA SER A 74 -4.59 1.88 -1.55
C SER A 74 -5.73 2.85 -1.86
N GLN A 75 -5.57 3.67 -2.90
CA GLN A 75 -6.61 4.60 -3.38
C GLN A 75 -7.83 3.81 -3.87
N ILE A 76 -7.63 2.76 -4.67
CA ILE A 76 -8.71 1.91 -5.18
C ILE A 76 -9.45 1.19 -4.04
N ASN A 77 -8.74 0.73 -3.02
CA ASN A 77 -9.32 0.02 -1.88
C ASN A 77 -9.83 0.92 -0.75
N TRP A 78 -9.87 2.24 -0.95
CA TRP A 78 -10.30 3.22 0.04
C TRP A 78 -9.57 3.14 1.40
N CYS A 79 -8.29 2.79 1.44
CA CYS A 79 -7.50 2.75 2.69
C CYS A 79 -6.83 4.10 3.00
N ALA A 80 -7.47 4.94 3.83
CA ALA A 80 -6.93 6.26 4.22
C ALA A 80 -5.53 6.19 4.84
N PHE A 81 -5.31 5.29 5.80
CA PHE A 81 -3.98 5.07 6.39
C PHE A 81 -2.92 4.68 5.36
N CYS A 82 -3.26 3.77 4.46
CA CYS A 82 -2.31 3.22 3.49
C CYS A 82 -1.90 4.28 2.47
N VAL A 83 -2.86 5.10 2.01
CA VAL A 83 -2.60 6.25 1.14
C VAL A 83 -1.64 7.22 1.84
N ASP A 84 -1.94 7.58 3.09
CA ASP A 84 -1.14 8.48 3.92
C ASP A 84 0.33 8.02 4.07
N ILE A 85 0.56 6.82 4.61
CA ILE A 85 1.92 6.36 4.91
C ILE A 85 2.74 6.02 3.66
N ASN A 86 2.11 5.45 2.63
CA ASN A 86 2.81 5.10 1.40
C ASN A 86 3.13 6.36 0.59
N SER A 87 2.28 7.38 0.58
CA SER A 87 2.58 8.65 -0.08
C SER A 87 3.78 9.34 0.58
N ALA A 88 3.81 9.41 1.92
CA ALA A 88 4.97 9.92 2.66
C ALA A 88 6.25 9.12 2.38
N THR A 89 6.13 7.79 2.24
CA THR A 89 7.26 6.91 1.89
C THR A 89 7.71 7.15 0.45
N GLY A 90 6.78 7.46 -0.45
CA GLY A 90 7.03 7.74 -1.86
C GLY A 90 7.87 8.98 -2.07
N LEU A 91 7.52 10.06 -1.37
CA LEU A 91 8.31 11.31 -1.38
C LEU A 91 9.76 11.05 -0.92
N LYS A 92 9.94 10.24 0.13
CA LYS A 92 11.28 9.82 0.60
C LYS A 92 12.04 8.95 -0.39
N ARG A 93 11.34 8.32 -1.35
CA ARG A 93 11.91 7.48 -2.41
C ARG A 93 12.08 8.22 -3.74
N GLY A 94 11.87 9.54 -3.75
CA GLY A 94 12.08 10.38 -4.93
C GLY A 94 10.85 10.56 -5.82
N LEU A 95 9.66 10.11 -5.40
CA LEU A 95 8.42 10.50 -6.09
C LEU A 95 8.13 11.98 -5.84
N THR A 96 7.48 12.62 -6.83
CA THR A 96 7.02 14.01 -6.71
C THR A 96 5.57 14.08 -6.24
N GLU A 97 5.18 15.22 -5.67
CA GLU A 97 3.79 15.48 -5.30
C GLU A 97 2.87 15.42 -6.53
N ALA A 98 3.34 15.95 -7.67
CA ALA A 98 2.61 15.91 -8.94
C ALA A 98 2.31 14.48 -9.40
N GLN A 99 3.28 13.55 -9.24
CA GLN A 99 3.04 12.14 -9.53
C GLN A 99 1.98 11.54 -8.60
N LEU A 100 2.02 11.83 -7.30
CA LEU A 100 1.02 11.30 -6.35
C LEU A 100 -0.39 11.82 -6.63
N LEU A 101 -0.52 13.09 -7.03
CA LEU A 101 -1.80 13.71 -7.40
C LEU A 101 -2.34 13.17 -8.72
N ALA A 102 -1.48 12.95 -9.72
CA ALA A 102 -1.87 12.44 -11.03
C ALA A 102 -2.11 10.92 -11.06
N LEU A 103 -1.94 10.22 -9.94
CA LEU A 103 -1.90 8.75 -9.92
C LEU A 103 -3.23 8.08 -10.26
N ARG A 104 -4.37 8.71 -9.94
CA ARG A 104 -5.69 8.19 -10.33
C ARG A 104 -5.91 8.25 -11.85
N ASP A 105 -5.29 9.21 -12.51
CA ASP A 105 -5.40 9.48 -13.96
C ASP A 105 -4.10 9.12 -14.70
N PHE A 106 -3.39 8.09 -14.20
CA PHE A 106 -2.03 7.77 -14.65
C PHE A 106 -1.95 7.45 -16.16
N GLU A 107 -3.01 6.92 -16.76
CA GLU A 107 -3.05 6.57 -18.18
C GLU A 107 -2.82 7.79 -19.09
N ALA A 108 -3.47 8.91 -18.75
CA ALA A 108 -3.40 10.17 -19.49
C ALA A 108 -2.23 11.08 -19.05
N SER A 109 -1.62 10.79 -17.89
CA SER A 109 -0.58 11.64 -17.32
C SER A 109 0.76 11.50 -18.07
N PRO A 110 1.41 12.61 -18.44
CA PRO A 110 2.76 12.60 -19.01
C PRO A 110 3.86 12.37 -17.94
N LEU A 111 3.50 12.28 -16.66
CA LEU A 111 4.44 12.09 -15.55
C LEU A 111 4.91 10.63 -15.38
N PHE A 112 4.32 9.72 -16.14
CA PHE A 112 4.59 8.29 -16.09
C PHE A 112 4.98 7.80 -17.49
N ASP A 113 6.09 7.05 -17.56
CA ASP A 113 6.47 6.35 -18.78
C ASP A 113 5.62 5.08 -18.98
N GLU A 114 5.76 4.45 -20.14
CA GLU A 114 4.98 3.26 -20.50
C GLU A 114 5.24 2.07 -19.57
N ARG A 115 6.47 1.95 -19.03
CA ARG A 115 6.81 0.92 -18.04
C ARG A 115 6.01 1.11 -16.76
N ILE A 116 5.95 2.33 -16.23
CA ILE A 116 5.16 2.67 -15.04
C ILE A 116 3.67 2.48 -15.33
N LYS A 117 3.17 2.99 -16.46
CA LYS A 117 1.76 2.84 -16.84
C LYS A 117 1.34 1.38 -16.97
N SER A 118 2.17 0.53 -17.56
CA SER A 118 1.91 -0.91 -17.67
C SER A 118 1.78 -1.59 -16.29
N ALA A 119 2.69 -1.27 -15.35
CA ALA A 119 2.61 -1.78 -13.98
C ALA A 119 1.38 -1.27 -13.21
N LEU A 120 0.98 -0.01 -13.41
CA LEU A 120 -0.21 0.58 -12.78
C LEU A 120 -1.50 0.00 -13.37
N ALA A 121 -1.59 -0.18 -14.69
CA ALA A 121 -2.71 -0.85 -15.35
C ALA A 121 -2.86 -2.30 -14.88
N TYR A 122 -1.73 -3.02 -14.74
CA TYR A 122 -1.72 -4.34 -14.13
C TYR A 122 -2.22 -4.33 -12.69
N ALA A 123 -1.80 -3.37 -11.87
CA ALA A 123 -2.30 -3.20 -10.51
C ALA A 123 -3.82 -2.93 -10.44
N VAL A 124 -4.36 -2.12 -11.37
CA VAL A 124 -5.82 -1.89 -11.50
C VAL A 124 -6.53 -3.20 -11.83
N ALA A 125 -6.06 -3.94 -12.84
CA ALA A 125 -6.67 -5.18 -13.29
C ALA A 125 -6.72 -6.26 -12.20
N VAL A 126 -5.66 -6.37 -11.38
CA VAL A 126 -5.59 -7.32 -10.26
C VAL A 126 -6.46 -6.89 -9.07
N THR A 127 -6.69 -5.59 -8.90
CA THR A 127 -7.32 -5.02 -7.69
C THR A 127 -8.84 -4.85 -7.82
N VAL A 128 -9.31 -4.36 -8.97
CA VAL A 128 -10.71 -4.00 -9.19
C VAL A 128 -11.55 -5.26 -9.42
N THR A 129 -12.54 -5.48 -8.56
CA THR A 129 -13.50 -6.58 -8.72
C THR A 129 -14.22 -6.46 -10.06
N GLY A 130 -14.22 -7.54 -10.84
CA GLY A 130 -14.83 -7.58 -12.17
C GLY A 130 -13.82 -7.41 -13.31
N ASN A 131 -12.65 -6.85 -13.03
CA ASN A 131 -11.53 -6.82 -13.99
C ASN A 131 -10.81 -8.17 -14.02
N ARG A 132 -10.09 -8.41 -15.11
CA ARG A 132 -9.20 -9.57 -15.28
C ARG A 132 -7.89 -9.11 -15.91
N VAL A 133 -6.81 -9.80 -15.59
CA VAL A 133 -5.58 -9.72 -16.36
C VAL A 133 -5.82 -10.53 -17.65
N ASP A 134 -5.89 -9.84 -18.79
CA ASP A 134 -6.00 -10.48 -20.09
C ASP A 134 -4.63 -10.67 -20.75
N ASP A 135 -4.61 -11.45 -21.83
CA ASP A 135 -3.37 -11.78 -22.55
C ASP A 135 -2.69 -10.53 -23.12
N LYS A 136 -3.48 -9.53 -23.55
CA LYS A 136 -2.95 -8.29 -24.10
C LYS A 136 -2.17 -7.52 -23.03
N LEU A 137 -2.74 -7.36 -21.84
CA LEU A 137 -2.08 -6.71 -20.72
C LEU A 137 -0.83 -7.48 -20.28
N MET A 138 -0.87 -8.81 -20.27
CA MET A 138 0.30 -9.62 -19.95
C MET A 138 1.42 -9.45 -20.99
N VAL A 139 1.09 -9.39 -22.28
CA VAL A 139 2.06 -9.11 -23.36
C VAL A 139 2.71 -7.73 -23.15
N CYS A 140 1.91 -6.68 -22.93
CA CYS A 140 2.43 -5.33 -22.66
C CYS A 140 3.27 -5.27 -21.38
N LEU A 141 2.95 -6.07 -20.35
CA LEU A 141 3.76 -6.13 -19.14
C LEU A 141 5.12 -6.78 -19.41
N LYS A 142 5.15 -7.84 -20.23
CA LYS A 142 6.37 -8.56 -20.63
C LYS A 142 7.30 -7.77 -21.55
N GLU A 143 6.85 -6.66 -22.12
CA GLU A 143 7.73 -5.72 -22.84
C GLU A 143 8.64 -4.93 -21.89
N HIS A 144 8.30 -4.86 -20.59
CA HIS A 144 9.00 -4.02 -19.61
C HIS A 144 9.52 -4.76 -18.38
N PHE A 145 9.03 -5.96 -18.11
CA PHE A 145 9.36 -6.76 -16.92
C PHE A 145 9.61 -8.21 -17.32
N ASP A 146 10.64 -8.82 -16.74
CA ASP A 146 10.86 -10.26 -16.85
C ASP A 146 9.90 -11.04 -15.94
N ASP A 147 9.88 -12.37 -16.08
CA ASP A 147 8.94 -13.21 -15.34
C ASP A 147 9.12 -13.11 -13.81
N ASP A 148 10.36 -12.95 -13.33
CA ASP A 148 10.66 -12.79 -11.89
C ASP A 148 10.14 -11.45 -11.35
N ALA A 149 10.33 -10.37 -12.11
CA ALA A 149 9.81 -9.04 -11.78
C ALA A 149 8.27 -9.04 -11.79
N ILE A 150 7.64 -9.71 -12.75
CA ILE A 150 6.18 -9.86 -12.80
C ILE A 150 5.68 -10.59 -11.54
N ILE A 151 6.31 -11.70 -11.14
CA ILE A 151 5.95 -12.43 -9.92
C ILE A 151 6.04 -11.53 -8.68
N GLU A 152 7.12 -10.76 -8.53
CA GLU A 152 7.27 -9.83 -7.40
C GLU A 152 6.26 -8.67 -7.44
N LEU A 153 5.96 -8.14 -8.61
CA LEU A 153 4.94 -7.11 -8.80
C LEU A 153 3.56 -7.65 -8.41
N THR A 154 3.19 -8.84 -8.86
CA THR A 154 1.93 -9.50 -8.48
C THR A 154 1.86 -9.73 -6.98
N ALA A 155 2.93 -10.24 -6.37
CA ALA A 155 2.99 -10.48 -4.93
C ALA A 155 2.85 -9.18 -4.12
N LEU A 156 3.47 -8.09 -4.58
CA LEU A 156 3.31 -6.77 -3.97
C LEU A 156 1.88 -6.25 -4.07
N ILE A 157 1.24 -6.36 -5.24
CA ILE A 157 -0.15 -5.93 -5.45
C ILE A 157 -1.10 -6.77 -4.57
N ALA A 158 -0.90 -8.08 -4.50
CA ALA A 158 -1.70 -8.98 -3.67
C ALA A 158 -1.54 -8.67 -2.18
N PHE A 159 -0.30 -8.46 -1.71
CA PHE A 159 -0.02 -8.01 -0.35
C PHE A 159 -0.71 -6.67 -0.06
N GLN A 160 -0.61 -5.71 -0.98
CA GLN A 160 -1.21 -4.41 -0.77
C GLN A 160 -2.74 -4.51 -0.72
N ASN A 161 -3.36 -5.35 -1.54
CA ASN A 161 -4.81 -5.64 -1.46
C ASN A 161 -5.20 -6.22 -0.09
N LEU A 162 -4.42 -7.16 0.44
CA LEU A 162 -4.66 -7.71 1.77
C LEU A 162 -4.56 -6.62 2.85
N SER A 163 -3.48 -5.84 2.82
CA SER A 163 -3.21 -4.81 3.83
C SER A 163 -4.22 -3.66 3.76
N SER A 164 -4.51 -3.16 2.56
CA SER A 164 -5.43 -2.05 2.34
C SER A 164 -6.87 -2.42 2.67
N LYS A 165 -7.36 -3.59 2.23
CA LYS A 165 -8.72 -4.05 2.54
C LYS A 165 -8.89 -4.35 4.02
N PHE A 166 -7.88 -4.92 4.68
CA PHE A 166 -7.92 -5.10 6.14
C PHE A 166 -8.08 -3.77 6.88
N ASN A 167 -7.24 -2.78 6.54
CA ASN A 167 -7.28 -1.47 7.20
C ASN A 167 -8.55 -0.69 6.86
N ALA A 168 -9.01 -0.73 5.61
CA ALA A 168 -10.25 -0.08 5.19
C ALA A 168 -11.48 -0.71 5.86
N ALA A 169 -11.54 -2.04 5.95
CA ALA A 169 -12.65 -2.75 6.62
C ALA A 169 -12.74 -2.45 8.13
N LEU A 170 -11.62 -2.04 8.75
CA LEU A 170 -11.57 -1.65 10.15
C LEU A 170 -11.61 -0.12 10.35
N ASP A 171 -11.85 0.66 9.29
CA ASP A 171 -11.90 2.12 9.33
C ASP A 171 -10.64 2.76 9.96
N VAL A 172 -9.46 2.26 9.59
CA VAL A 172 -8.19 2.83 10.06
C VAL A 172 -7.97 4.18 9.38
N ALA A 173 -8.13 5.25 10.17
CA ALA A 173 -7.88 6.62 9.74
C ALA A 173 -6.41 6.88 9.36
N ALA A 174 -6.19 7.89 8.51
CA ALA A 174 -4.88 8.47 8.28
C ALA A 174 -4.26 8.94 9.61
N GLN A 175 -2.94 8.81 9.74
CA GLN A 175 -2.21 9.30 10.90
C GLN A 175 -1.56 10.67 10.62
N GLY A 176 -1.56 11.16 9.39
CA GLY A 176 -1.04 12.48 9.01
C GLY A 176 0.46 12.44 8.73
N PHE A 177 0.92 11.44 7.99
CA PHE A 177 2.28 11.37 7.44
C PHE A 177 2.42 12.16 6.12
N CYS A 178 1.35 12.31 5.35
CA CYS A 178 1.28 13.01 4.08
C CYS A 178 -0.09 13.71 3.94
N SER A 179 -0.07 14.99 3.56
CA SER A 179 -1.28 15.80 3.35
C SER A 179 -1.72 15.91 1.89
N ILE A 180 -0.94 15.37 0.95
CA ILE A 180 -1.10 15.59 -0.49
C ILE A 180 -2.16 14.68 -1.09
N ALA A 181 -2.16 13.41 -0.71
CA ALA A 181 -3.10 12.46 -1.26
C ALA A 181 -4.45 12.62 -0.53
N PRO A 182 -5.51 13.07 -1.23
CA PRO A 182 -6.81 13.22 -0.60
C PRO A 182 -7.28 11.87 -0.07
N PRO A 183 -7.96 11.83 1.09
CA PRO A 183 -8.57 10.59 1.54
C PRO A 183 -9.51 10.07 0.45
N PRO A 184 -9.63 8.74 0.31
CA PRO A 184 -10.59 8.15 -0.62
C PRO A 184 -11.99 8.73 -0.37
N ASP A 185 -12.72 9.11 -1.43
CA ASP A 185 -14.00 9.80 -1.33
C ASP A 185 -14.96 9.01 -0.43
N ASP A 186 -15.48 9.69 0.59
CA ASP A 186 -16.33 9.10 1.60
C ASP A 186 -17.68 8.72 0.97
N LYS A 187 -18.01 7.41 0.96
CA LYS A 187 -19.36 6.96 0.60
C LYS A 187 -20.39 7.28 1.68
N THR A 188 -20.02 7.91 2.79
CA THR A 188 -21.00 8.47 3.73
C THR A 188 -21.51 9.81 3.23
N GLY A 189 -22.37 9.73 2.21
CA GLY A 189 -23.56 10.57 2.23
C GLY A 189 -24.20 10.41 3.60
N LYS A 190 -24.13 11.44 4.43
CA LYS A 190 -25.15 11.67 5.45
C LYS A 190 -26.48 11.76 4.70
N GLN A 191 -27.18 10.63 4.57
CA GLN A 191 -28.63 10.64 4.53
C GLN A 191 -29.09 10.70 5.99
N GLY A 192 -29.29 11.92 6.44
CA GLY A 192 -29.98 12.31 7.66
C GLY A 192 -30.60 13.66 7.40
#